data_AF-A0A2N2JP44-F1
#
_entry.id   AF-A0A2N2JP44-F1
#
_cell.length_a   1.000
_cell.length_b   1.000
_cell.length_c   1.000
_cell.angle_alpha   90.00
_cell.angle_beta   90.00
_cell.angle_gamma   90.00
#
_symmetry.space_group_name_H-M   'P 1'
#
loop_
_entity.id
_entity.type
_entity.pdbx_description
1 polymer ?
#
loop_
_entity_poly.entity_id
_entity_poly.type
_entity_poly.pdbx_seq_one_letter_code
_entity_poly.pdbx_strand_id
1 'polypeptide(L)'
;MGTKQENAAKREADVEKLGAQLKAWSTQLDDLVAGYLRSSAQESDPYRVRVDALQARKEAVQHELDAFNGAADGGRSWTAFRTAIKEDWRALQSGFKDLTS
;
A
#
# COMPACT_ATOMS: atom_id res chain seq x y z
N MET A 1 -35.04 -2.05 -3.90
CA MET A 1 -34.19 -0.86 -3.65
C MET A 1 -32.87 -1.28 -2.97
N GLY A 2 -32.04 -2.13 -3.58
CA GLY A 2 -30.89 -2.76 -2.88
C GLY A 2 -29.49 -2.39 -3.38
N THR A 3 -29.35 -1.73 -4.52
CA THR A 3 -28.04 -1.69 -5.22
C THR A 3 -27.08 -0.62 -4.72
N LYS A 4 -27.55 0.51 -4.18
CA LYS A 4 -26.64 1.60 -3.75
C LYS A 4 -25.98 1.33 -2.39
N GLN A 5 -26.73 0.79 -1.44
CA GLN A 5 -26.26 0.56 -0.07
C GLN A 5 -25.29 -0.62 0.01
N GLU A 6 -25.56 -1.70 -0.73
CA GLU A 6 -24.66 -2.87 -0.80
C GLU A 6 -23.33 -2.54 -1.48
N ASN A 7 -23.34 -1.65 -2.49
CA ASN A 7 -22.12 -1.17 -3.13
C ASN A 7 -21.31 -0.24 -2.21
N ALA A 8 -21.95 0.51 -1.31
CA ALA A 8 -21.25 1.33 -0.33
C ALA A 8 -20.55 0.45 0.72
N ALA A 9 -21.26 -0.50 1.31
CA ALA A 9 -20.70 -1.43 2.29
C ALA A 9 -19.53 -2.26 1.73
N LYS A 10 -19.62 -2.71 0.47
CA LYS A 10 -18.51 -3.39 -0.21
C LYS A 10 -17.28 -2.50 -0.38
N ARG A 11 -17.48 -1.21 -0.68
CA ARG A 11 -16.37 -0.25 -0.82
C ARG A 11 -15.71 0.02 0.53
N GLU A 12 -16.49 0.20 1.59
CA GLU A 12 -15.98 0.38 2.94
C GLU A 12 -15.12 -0.82 3.36
N ALA A 13 -15.61 -2.05 3.16
CA ALA A 13 -14.85 -3.25 3.44
C ALA A 13 -13.57 -3.37 2.59
N ASP A 14 -13.61 -2.98 1.31
CA ASP A 14 -12.43 -2.96 0.44
C ASP A 14 -11.40 -1.92 0.93
N VAL A 15 -11.83 -0.73 1.34
CA VAL A 15 -10.98 0.34 1.90
C VAL A 15 -10.32 -0.12 3.19
N GLU A 16 -11.08 -0.72 4.10
CA GLU A 16 -10.54 -1.28 5.35
C GLU A 16 -9.50 -2.36 5.07
N LYS A 17 -9.77 -3.25 4.12
CA LYS A 17 -8.83 -4.30 3.72
C LYS A 17 -7.55 -3.74 3.11
N LEU A 18 -7.65 -2.70 2.28
CA LEU A 18 -6.47 -2.01 1.73
C LEU A 18 -5.65 -1.37 2.85
N GLY A 19 -6.29 -0.66 3.78
CA GLY A 19 -5.60 -0.06 4.94
C GLY A 19 -4.91 -1.10 5.82
N ALA A 20 -5.58 -2.23 6.11
CA ALA A 20 -4.99 -3.31 6.89
C ALA A 20 -3.76 -3.93 6.20
N GLN A 21 -3.83 -4.14 4.89
CA GLN A 21 -2.70 -4.67 4.11
C GLN A 21 -1.53 -3.68 4.04
N LEU A 22 -1.80 -2.38 3.86
CA LEU A 22 -0.74 -1.34 3.90
C LEU A 22 -0.04 -1.30 5.26
N LYS A 23 -0.81 -1.43 6.35
CA LYS A 23 -0.25 -1.50 7.69
C LYS A 23 0.64 -2.73 7.88
N ALA A 24 0.20 -3.89 7.41
CA ALA A 24 0.99 -5.12 7.45
C ALA A 24 2.29 -4.98 6.66
N TRP A 25 2.22 -4.45 5.44
CA TRP A 25 3.40 -4.14 4.63
C TRP A 25 4.34 -3.12 5.27
N SER A 26 3.80 -2.11 5.96
CA SER A 26 4.62 -1.16 6.71
C SER A 26 5.45 -1.86 7.78
N THR A 27 4.81 -2.70 8.61
CA THR A 27 5.51 -3.47 9.64
C THR A 27 6.57 -4.39 9.04
N GLN A 28 6.26 -5.07 7.93
CA GLN A 28 7.23 -5.92 7.25
C GLN A 28 8.43 -5.11 6.73
N LEU A 29 8.24 -3.94 6.12
CA LEU A 29 9.36 -3.11 5.66
C LEU A 29 10.20 -2.62 6.83
N ASP A 30 9.58 -2.20 7.93
CA ASP A 30 10.29 -1.78 9.15
C ASP A 30 11.16 -2.91 9.71
N ASP A 31 10.63 -4.15 9.75
CA ASP A 31 11.37 -5.33 10.17
C ASP A 31 12.54 -5.65 9.21
N LEU A 32 12.34 -5.55 7.89
CA LEU A 32 13.40 -5.79 6.91
C LEU A 32 14.51 -4.74 7.01
N VAL A 33 14.16 -3.46 7.20
CA VAL A 33 15.12 -2.38 7.44
C VAL A 33 15.90 -2.62 8.73
N ALA A 34 15.22 -2.97 9.82
CA ALA A 34 15.87 -3.24 11.10
C ALA A 34 16.81 -4.46 11.04
N GLY A 35 16.38 -5.53 10.36
CA GLY A 35 17.19 -6.73 10.11
C GLY A 35 18.43 -6.43 9.27
N TYR A 36 18.28 -5.58 8.24
CA TYR A 36 19.37 -5.13 7.39
C TYR A 36 20.41 -4.32 8.18
N LEU A 37 19.96 -3.34 8.97
CA LEU A 37 20.83 -2.54 9.85
C LEU A 37 21.61 -3.42 10.84
N ARG A 38 20.97 -4.47 11.38
CA ARG A 38 21.63 -5.43 12.28
C ARG A 38 22.68 -6.29 11.57
N SER A 39 22.51 -6.55 10.27
CA SER A 39 23.39 -7.42 9.49
C SER A 39 24.63 -6.70 8.95
N SER A 40 24.80 -5.39 9.21
CA SER A 40 25.86 -4.54 8.64
C SER A 40 25.97 -4.66 7.11
N ALA A 41 24.86 -4.95 6.44
CA ALA A 41 24.82 -5.01 4.99
C ALA A 41 25.05 -3.60 4.41
N GLN A 42 25.85 -3.53 3.35
CA GLN A 42 26.40 -2.29 2.81
C GLN A 42 25.35 -1.53 2.00
N GLU A 43 25.08 -0.25 2.27
CA GLU A 43 23.96 0.55 1.70
C GLU A 43 23.73 0.45 0.18
N SER A 44 24.74 0.07 -0.62
CA SER A 44 24.61 -0.23 -2.06
C SER A 44 24.05 -1.61 -2.38
N ASP A 45 23.58 -2.37 -1.38
CA ASP A 45 23.02 -3.68 -1.59
C ASP A 45 21.70 -3.55 -2.38
N PRO A 46 21.53 -4.32 -3.48
CA PRO A 46 20.31 -4.29 -4.27
C PRO A 46 19.04 -4.58 -3.44
N TYR A 47 19.18 -5.24 -2.29
CA TYR A 47 18.12 -5.42 -1.32
C TYR A 47 17.64 -4.11 -0.70
N ARG A 48 18.56 -3.24 -0.27
CA ARG A 48 18.23 -1.95 0.36
C ARG A 48 17.46 -1.05 -0.61
N VAL A 49 17.95 -0.96 -1.86
CA VAL A 49 17.30 -0.20 -2.93
C VAL A 49 15.87 -0.70 -3.19
N ARG A 50 15.64 -2.01 -3.15
CA ARG A 50 14.30 -2.60 -3.32
C ARG A 50 13.37 -2.26 -2.15
N VAL A 51 13.87 -2.33 -0.92
CA VAL A 51 13.12 -1.97 0.29
C VAL A 51 12.72 -0.50 0.28
N ASP A 52 13.66 0.42 -0.02
CA ASP A 52 13.37 1.85 -0.11
C ASP A 52 12.37 2.15 -1.24
N ALA A 53 12.50 1.48 -2.40
CA ALA A 53 11.54 1.63 -3.50
C ALA A 53 10.12 1.15 -3.13
N LEU A 54 10.00 0.07 -2.35
CA LEU A 54 8.70 -0.41 -1.86
C LEU A 54 8.12 0.54 -0.82
N GLN A 55 8.95 1.12 0.03
CA GLN A 55 8.52 2.11 1.02
C GLN A 55 7.92 3.35 0.35
N ALA A 56 8.59 3.90 -0.66
CA ALA A 56 8.09 5.04 -1.43
C ALA A 56 6.72 4.73 -2.09
N ARG A 57 6.56 3.52 -2.65
CA ARG A 57 5.28 3.09 -3.26
C ARG A 57 4.19 2.90 -2.21
N LYS A 58 4.52 2.34 -1.04
CA LYS A 58 3.59 2.20 0.08
C LYS A 58 3.10 3.58 0.53
N GLU A 59 3.99 4.55 0.63
CA GLU A 59 3.65 5.94 0.97
C GLU A 59 2.76 6.59 -0.08
N ALA A 60 3.03 6.37 -1.38
CA ALA A 60 2.17 6.84 -2.45
C ALA A 60 0.74 6.27 -2.33
N VAL A 61 0.60 4.95 -2.14
CA VAL A 61 -0.73 4.33 -1.97
C VAL A 61 -1.42 4.81 -0.69
N GLN A 62 -0.67 4.96 0.41
CA GLN A 62 -1.21 5.49 1.67
C GLN A 62 -1.74 6.91 1.48
N HIS A 63 -0.99 7.79 0.83
CA HIS A 63 -1.41 9.14 0.51
C HIS A 63 -2.69 9.16 -0.35
N GLU A 64 -2.77 8.28 -1.35
CA GLU A 64 -3.96 8.14 -2.19
C GLU A 64 -5.19 7.64 -1.40
N LEU A 65 -4.98 6.76 -0.42
CA LEU A 65 -6.01 6.23 0.47
C LEU A 65 -6.50 7.31 1.44
N ASP A 66 -5.57 8.07 2.03
CA ASP A 66 -5.89 9.20 2.91
C ASP A 66 -6.62 10.32 2.16
N ALA A 67 -6.21 10.60 0.91
CA ALA A 67 -6.92 11.54 0.04
C ALA A 67 -8.33 11.03 -0.32
N PHE A 68 -8.50 9.71 -0.53
CA PHE A 68 -9.81 9.11 -0.77
C PHE A 68 -10.73 9.20 0.47
N ASN A 69 -10.20 8.96 1.67
CA ASN A 69 -10.95 9.03 2.93
C ASN A 69 -11.21 10.46 3.41
N GLY A 70 -10.25 11.37 3.19
CA GLY A 70 -10.31 12.77 3.61
C GLY A 70 -11.11 13.68 2.66
N ALA A 71 -11.47 13.20 1.48
CA ALA A 71 -12.40 13.88 0.58
C ALA A 71 -13.82 13.81 1.14
N ALA A 72 -14.13 14.69 2.10
CA ALA A 72 -15.43 14.79 2.78
C ALA A 72 -16.63 14.98 1.82
N ASP A 73 -16.39 15.36 0.55
CA ASP A 73 -17.42 15.65 -0.45
C ASP A 73 -17.16 14.97 -1.82
N GLY A 74 -16.86 13.67 -1.82
CA GLY A 74 -16.98 12.85 -3.05
C GLY A 74 -16.07 13.25 -4.22
N GLY A 75 -14.99 14.02 -3.97
CA GLY A 75 -14.13 14.60 -5.01
C GLY A 75 -13.41 13.56 -5.88
N ARG A 76 -13.29 12.31 -5.42
CA ARG A 76 -12.69 11.22 -6.19
C ARG A 76 -13.57 9.97 -6.14
N SER A 77 -13.95 9.47 -7.32
CA SER A 77 -14.70 8.21 -7.41
C SER A 77 -13.83 7.01 -7.00
N TRP A 78 -14.46 5.96 -6.47
CA TRP A 78 -13.79 4.69 -6.16
C TRP A 78 -13.00 4.12 -7.34
N THR A 79 -13.52 4.25 -8.56
CA THR A 79 -12.84 3.81 -9.79
C THR A 79 -11.58 4.63 -10.08
N ALA A 80 -11.63 5.94 -9.86
CA ALA A 80 -10.47 6.81 -10.03
C ALA A 80 -9.39 6.49 -9.00
N PHE A 81 -9.76 6.29 -7.74
CA PHE A 81 -8.85 5.83 -6.68
C PHE A 81 -8.18 4.50 -7.05
N ARG A 82 -8.97 3.47 -7.40
CA ARG A 82 -8.42 2.15 -7.78
C ARG A 82 -7.48 2.22 -8.98
N THR A 83 -7.76 3.11 -9.93
CA THR A 83 -6.89 3.33 -11.09
C THR A 83 -5.58 3.97 -10.66
N ALA A 84 -5.64 5.00 -9.81
CA ALA A 84 -4.47 5.72 -9.32
C ALA A 84 -3.51 4.81 -8.55
N ILE A 85 -4.01 3.94 -7.68
CA ILE A 85 -3.15 3.04 -6.89
C ILE A 85 -2.74 1.76 -7.62
N LYS A 86 -3.27 1.48 -8.82
CA LYS A 86 -3.18 0.15 -9.44
C LYS A 86 -1.75 -0.31 -9.68
N GLU A 87 -0.91 0.58 -10.20
CA GLU A 87 0.47 0.26 -10.55
C GLU A 87 1.34 0.09 -9.31
N ASP A 88 1.24 1.01 -8.36
CA ASP A 88 1.97 0.92 -7.09
C ASP A 88 1.53 -0.28 -6.26
N TRP A 89 0.24 -0.58 -6.23
CA TRP A 89 -0.28 -1.77 -5.57
C TRP A 89 0.29 -3.06 -6.17
N ARG A 90 0.35 -3.16 -7.51
CA ARG A 90 0.94 -4.32 -8.19
C ARG A 90 2.44 -4.44 -7.90
N ALA A 91 3.15 -3.32 -7.92
CA ALA A 91 4.57 -3.29 -7.61
C ALA A 91 4.85 -3.69 -6.15
N LEU A 92 4.01 -3.25 -5.20
CA LEU A 92 4.07 -3.70 -3.81
C LEU A 92 3.84 -5.21 -3.71
N GLN A 93 2.76 -5.73 -4.31
CA GLN A 93 2.48 -7.18 -4.29
C GLN A 93 3.63 -8.01 -4.86
N SER A 94 4.22 -7.58 -5.98
CA SER A 94 5.36 -8.26 -6.57
C SER A 94 6.59 -8.15 -5.67
N GLY A 95 6.94 -6.95 -5.22
CA GLY A 95 8.15 -6.74 -4.42
C GLY A 95 8.11 -7.48 -3.08
N PHE A 96 6.97 -7.50 -2.39
CA PHE A 96 6.84 -8.32 -1.18
C PHE A 96 6.92 -9.81 -1.48
N LYS A 97 6.40 -10.28 -2.61
CA LYS A 97 6.56 -11.68 -3.02
C LYS A 97 8.03 -11.99 -3.29
N ASP A 98 8.74 -11.13 -4.02
CA ASP A 98 10.17 -11.27 -4.28
C ASP A 98 11.04 -11.21 -3.01
N LEU A 99 10.64 -10.43 -2.00
CA LEU A 99 11.39 -10.29 -0.74
C LEU A 99 11.11 -11.41 0.28
N THR A 100 9.98 -12.12 0.14
CA THR A 100 9.57 -13.19 1.07
C THR A 100 9.69 -14.59 0.48
N SER A 101 10.07 -14.68 -0.80
CA SER A 101 10.29 -15.94 -1.53
C SER A 101 11.73 -16.41 -1.42
#